data_AF-A0A2T5BI41-F1
#
_entry.id   AF-A0A2T5BI41-F1
#
_cell.length_a   1.000
_cell.length_b   1.000
_cell.length_c   1.000
_cell.angle_alpha   90.00
_cell.angle_beta   90.00
_cell.angle_gamma   90.00
#
_symmetry.space_group_name_H-M   'P 1'
#
loop_
_entity.id
_entity.type
_entity.pdbx_description
1 polymer ?
#
loop_
_entity_poly.entity_id
_entity_poly.type
_entity_poly.pdbx_seq_one_letter_code
_entity_poly.pdbx_strand_id
1 'polypeptide(L)'
;MPAVAIAVLAEQPGETAFEEVRGHPSEFAGVAIIDHFDNAAAYQRVTARTRRMSADNDRVLRLSLPAVLHGGAAAAAAEAVLRDHRAGMRRLTFRLPPNALAVMPGDVVRLQGGPAGSFLVTRVTEGAVREVEAQSFAGGDRGGPTSPADQPSRPGDGLESAAFLPQLQFLDLPCFEAGAEESFARVAAYAKPWRPILVSSSPGADGYAARVRLERPACIGRLASGLGPGAWGRIDDLNAVEIDLPFGALSSKARDAVLGGENRIAIASPSAGWEVVGFLQAEETAPRRWRLSGLLRGLAGSDDAMAEGHPPGSAAVVLDEAVRPLALSADEAGRSLNWIAEARGATEPAGPVAFAGGVRARRPIAPVHLRGRRLAGGGIRFSWTRRARRNADAWDGFDIPLDEPFEAYRLEILADGAIVRSVETDRTFLDYAVADEIADFGAAQSAITIRVRQLGLSVRDGVAAQRTLEL
;
A
#
# COMPACT_ATOMS: atom_id res chain seq x y z
N MET A 1 -17.52 -22.20 -44.51
CA MET A 1 -17.33 -22.57 -45.94
C MET A 1 -17.38 -24.09 -46.04
N PRO A 2 -18.11 -24.66 -47.02
CA PRO A 2 -18.18 -26.11 -47.17
C PRO A 2 -16.81 -26.66 -47.57
N ALA A 3 -16.35 -27.73 -46.92
CA ALA A 3 -15.10 -28.37 -47.25
C ALA A 3 -15.25 -29.22 -48.52
N VAL A 4 -14.34 -29.04 -49.48
CA VAL A 4 -14.27 -29.85 -50.70
C VAL A 4 -13.61 -31.20 -50.36
N ALA A 5 -14.31 -32.29 -50.65
CA ALA A 5 -13.78 -33.63 -50.43
C ALA A 5 -12.85 -34.05 -51.58
N ILE A 6 -11.60 -34.35 -51.26
CA ILE A 6 -10.60 -34.85 -52.22
C ILE A 6 -10.53 -36.37 -52.08
N ALA A 7 -10.92 -37.07 -53.13
CA ALA A 7 -10.95 -38.54 -53.19
C ALA A 7 -9.82 -39.14 -54.06
N VAL A 8 -9.17 -38.32 -54.90
CA VAL A 8 -8.15 -38.77 -55.85
C VAL A 8 -6.89 -37.94 -55.66
N LEU A 9 -5.79 -38.63 -55.35
CA LEU A 9 -4.45 -38.06 -55.22
C LEU A 9 -3.59 -38.53 -56.39
N ALA A 10 -2.62 -37.71 -56.81
CA ALA A 10 -1.63 -38.11 -57.79
C ALA A 10 -0.49 -38.86 -57.09
N GLU A 11 -0.22 -40.10 -57.52
CA GLU A 11 0.89 -40.91 -57.01
C GLU A 11 2.06 -40.84 -58.01
N GLN A 12 3.27 -40.60 -57.49
CA GLN A 12 4.52 -40.80 -58.24
C GLN A 12 5.23 -42.06 -57.72
N PRO A 13 5.92 -42.83 -58.59
CA PRO A 13 6.62 -44.03 -58.16
C PRO A 13 7.67 -43.71 -57.07
N GLY A 14 7.49 -44.27 -55.88
CA GLY A 14 8.42 -44.14 -54.75
C GLY A 14 8.12 -43.03 -53.73
N GLU A 15 7.04 -42.27 -53.91
CA GLU A 15 6.65 -41.19 -52.99
C GLU A 15 5.32 -41.46 -52.27
N THR A 16 5.16 -40.93 -51.06
CA THR A 16 3.92 -41.04 -50.28
C THR A 16 2.83 -40.13 -50.85
N ALA A 17 1.59 -40.61 -50.86
CA ALA A 17 0.43 -39.88 -51.42
C ALA A 17 0.12 -38.55 -50.69
N PHE A 18 0.46 -38.48 -49.39
CA PHE A 18 0.40 -37.26 -48.59
C PHE A 18 1.45 -37.29 -47.47
N GLU A 19 1.80 -36.13 -46.94
CA GLU A 19 2.69 -35.94 -45.78
C GLU A 19 1.99 -35.04 -44.75
N GLU A 20 1.86 -35.51 -43.49
CA GLU A 20 1.38 -34.70 -42.36
C GLU A 20 2.55 -34.36 -41.44
N VAL A 21 2.84 -33.07 -41.30
CA VAL A 21 3.82 -32.55 -40.34
C VAL A 21 3.08 -31.94 -39.16
N ARG A 22 3.43 -32.37 -37.95
CA ARG A 22 2.93 -31.77 -36.69
C ARG A 22 4.07 -31.03 -36.00
N GLY A 23 3.95 -29.72 -35.89
CA GLY A 23 4.94 -28.90 -35.18
C GLY A 23 4.98 -29.23 -33.69
N HIS A 24 6.06 -28.86 -33.00
CA HIS A 24 6.18 -29.15 -31.57
C HIS A 24 5.39 -28.12 -30.73
N PRO A 25 4.70 -28.49 -29.63
CA PRO A 25 3.91 -27.55 -28.83
C PRO A 25 4.65 -26.30 -28.32
N SER A 26 5.98 -26.39 -28.16
CA SER A 26 6.84 -25.27 -27.74
C SER A 26 7.05 -24.20 -28.84
N GLU A 27 6.77 -24.52 -30.09
CA GLU A 27 6.89 -23.59 -31.22
C GLU A 27 5.69 -22.64 -31.33
N PHE A 28 4.56 -22.98 -30.68
CA PHE A 28 3.31 -22.24 -30.78
C PHE A 28 3.04 -21.39 -29.54
N ALA A 29 2.69 -20.11 -29.75
CA ALA A 29 2.46 -19.17 -28.65
C ALA A 29 1.37 -19.64 -27.65
N GLY A 30 1.60 -19.34 -26.37
CA GLY A 30 0.63 -19.55 -25.28
C GLY A 30 -0.26 -18.33 -25.02
N VAL A 31 0.12 -17.17 -25.55
CA VAL A 31 -0.56 -15.88 -25.40
C VAL A 31 -0.50 -15.11 -26.72
N ALA A 32 -1.60 -14.45 -27.09
CA ALA A 32 -1.61 -13.47 -28.17
C ALA A 32 -1.85 -12.06 -27.64
N ILE A 33 -1.19 -11.09 -28.25
CA ILE A 33 -1.25 -9.67 -27.95
C ILE A 33 -1.59 -8.92 -29.25
N ILE A 34 -2.63 -8.10 -29.22
CA ILE A 34 -3.00 -7.21 -30.33
C ILE A 34 -2.92 -5.76 -29.87
N ASP A 35 -2.01 -5.00 -30.48
CA ASP A 35 -1.99 -3.54 -30.37
C ASP A 35 -2.98 -2.96 -31.40
N HIS A 36 -3.89 -2.10 -30.96
CA HIS A 36 -4.94 -1.48 -31.77
C HIS A 36 -5.23 -0.07 -31.26
N PHE A 37 -6.04 0.70 -31.98
CA PHE A 37 -6.56 1.98 -31.47
C PHE A 37 -7.99 1.77 -30.93
N ASP A 38 -8.31 2.33 -29.76
CA ASP A 38 -9.64 2.18 -29.17
C ASP A 38 -10.49 3.44 -29.40
N ASN A 39 -11.70 3.28 -29.95
CA ASN A 39 -12.62 4.39 -30.19
C ASN A 39 -13.15 4.99 -28.88
N ALA A 40 -13.28 4.20 -27.81
CA ALA A 40 -13.73 4.65 -26.51
C ALA A 40 -12.62 5.34 -25.69
N ALA A 41 -11.35 5.12 -26.05
CA ALA A 41 -10.18 5.74 -25.43
C ALA A 41 -9.56 6.83 -26.33
N ALA A 42 -10.39 7.64 -26.98
CA ALA A 42 -9.96 8.77 -27.81
C ALA A 42 -8.91 8.40 -28.89
N TYR A 43 -9.05 7.23 -29.52
CA TYR A 43 -8.15 6.73 -30.55
C TYR A 43 -6.70 6.54 -30.09
N GLN A 44 -6.47 6.29 -28.79
CA GLN A 44 -5.16 5.95 -28.27
C GLN A 44 -4.79 4.51 -28.60
N ARG A 45 -3.47 4.24 -28.67
CA ARG A 45 -2.95 2.88 -28.89
C ARG A 45 -3.09 2.06 -27.61
N VAL A 46 -3.95 1.05 -27.65
CA VAL A 46 -4.27 0.14 -26.54
C VAL A 46 -3.94 -1.30 -26.94
N THR A 47 -3.65 -2.13 -25.95
CA THR A 47 -3.26 -3.52 -26.15
C THR A 47 -4.31 -4.47 -25.58
N ALA A 48 -4.83 -5.38 -26.42
CA ALA A 48 -5.67 -6.50 -25.99
C ALA A 48 -4.80 -7.76 -25.82
N ARG A 49 -5.00 -8.50 -24.72
CA ARG A 49 -4.24 -9.72 -24.40
C ARG A 49 -5.15 -10.88 -24.08
N THR A 50 -4.82 -12.08 -24.54
CA THR A 50 -5.55 -13.30 -24.18
C THR A 50 -5.17 -13.80 -22.78
N ARG A 51 -6.04 -14.57 -22.14
CA ARG A 51 -5.68 -15.33 -20.94
C ARG A 51 -4.73 -16.46 -21.34
N ARG A 52 -3.69 -16.70 -20.53
CA ARG A 52 -2.74 -17.80 -20.73
C ARG A 52 -3.48 -19.14 -20.64
N MET A 53 -3.37 -19.98 -21.68
CA MET A 53 -4.06 -21.27 -21.75
C MET A 53 -3.26 -22.45 -21.17
N SER A 54 -1.93 -22.34 -21.05
CA SER A 54 -1.07 -23.37 -20.43
C SER A 54 0.19 -22.75 -19.82
N ALA A 55 0.74 -23.37 -18.77
CA ALA A 55 1.89 -22.87 -18.02
C ALA A 55 3.25 -23.15 -18.69
N ASP A 56 3.33 -24.14 -19.58
CA ASP A 56 4.59 -24.67 -20.14
C ASP A 56 5.16 -23.91 -21.36
N ASN A 57 4.57 -22.78 -21.77
CA ASN A 57 5.07 -22.02 -22.93
C ASN A 57 4.92 -20.50 -22.77
N ASP A 58 6.06 -19.80 -22.70
CA ASP A 58 6.16 -18.35 -22.56
C ASP A 58 6.20 -17.58 -23.89
N ARG A 59 6.09 -18.26 -25.04
CA ARG A 59 6.06 -17.57 -26.34
C ARG A 59 4.80 -16.73 -26.50
N VAL A 60 5.00 -15.49 -26.95
CA VAL A 60 3.95 -14.50 -27.17
C VAL A 60 3.85 -14.19 -28.66
N LEU A 61 2.64 -14.28 -29.21
CA LEU A 61 2.34 -13.83 -30.57
C LEU A 61 1.84 -12.37 -30.50
N ARG A 62 2.61 -11.43 -31.05
CA ARG A 62 2.25 -10.00 -31.04
C ARG A 62 1.92 -9.50 -32.44
N LEU A 63 0.77 -8.86 -32.58
CA LEU A 63 0.32 -8.20 -33.81
C LEU A 63 0.04 -6.73 -33.53
N SER A 64 0.53 -5.84 -34.40
CA SER A 64 0.21 -4.41 -34.33
C SER A 64 -0.70 -4.07 -35.50
N LEU A 65 -1.97 -3.80 -35.20
CA LEU A 65 -2.98 -3.43 -36.19
C LEU A 65 -3.11 -1.90 -36.22
N PRO A 66 -2.81 -1.23 -37.34
CA PRO A 66 -3.11 0.19 -37.52
C PRO A 66 -4.61 0.38 -37.80
N ALA A 67 -5.46 -0.13 -36.92
CA ALA A 67 -6.91 -0.14 -37.05
C ALA A 67 -7.58 0.22 -35.72
N VAL A 68 -8.77 0.80 -35.82
CA VAL A 68 -9.59 1.15 -34.66
C VAL A 68 -10.55 0.00 -34.37
N LEU A 69 -10.47 -0.57 -33.16
CA LEU A 69 -11.29 -1.69 -32.70
C LEU A 69 -11.86 -1.34 -31.33
N HIS A 70 -13.12 -1.67 -31.08
CA HIS A 70 -13.64 -1.62 -29.70
C HIS A 70 -13.02 -2.77 -28.88
N GLY A 71 -12.86 -2.58 -27.57
CA GLY A 71 -12.14 -3.54 -26.70
C GLY A 71 -12.63 -4.99 -26.78
N GLY A 72 -13.95 -5.20 -26.91
CA GLY A 72 -14.55 -6.53 -27.11
C GLY A 72 -14.12 -7.20 -28.42
N ALA A 73 -14.08 -6.46 -29.54
CA ALA A 73 -13.61 -6.99 -30.82
C ALA A 73 -12.10 -7.25 -30.80
N ALA A 74 -11.30 -6.39 -30.14
CA ALA A 74 -9.87 -6.60 -30.01
C ALA A 74 -9.54 -7.85 -29.17
N ALA A 75 -10.28 -8.09 -28.08
CA ALA A 75 -10.15 -9.31 -27.28
C ALA A 75 -10.55 -10.57 -28.06
N ALA A 76 -11.70 -10.55 -28.74
CA ALA A 76 -12.15 -11.66 -29.58
C ALA A 76 -11.17 -11.94 -30.73
N ALA A 77 -10.60 -10.90 -31.34
CA ALA A 77 -9.57 -11.03 -32.37
C ALA A 77 -8.28 -11.65 -31.82
N ALA A 78 -7.84 -11.25 -30.63
CA ALA A 78 -6.65 -11.81 -29.98
C ALA A 78 -6.85 -13.31 -29.70
N GLU A 79 -8.03 -13.71 -29.22
CA GLU A 79 -8.36 -15.12 -29.01
C GLU A 79 -8.47 -15.90 -30.33
N ALA A 80 -9.05 -15.31 -31.37
CA ALA A 80 -9.17 -15.93 -32.68
C ALA A 80 -7.78 -16.17 -33.31
N VAL A 81 -6.90 -15.18 -33.25
CA VAL A 81 -5.51 -15.28 -33.73
C VAL A 81 -4.75 -16.35 -32.96
N LEU A 82 -4.89 -16.41 -31.64
CA LEU A 82 -4.22 -17.45 -30.84
C LEU A 82 -4.73 -18.85 -31.19
N ARG A 83 -6.04 -19.00 -31.34
CA ARG A 83 -6.66 -20.28 -31.74
C ARG A 83 -6.21 -20.71 -33.12
N ASP A 84 -6.17 -19.80 -34.08
CA ASP A 84 -5.76 -20.11 -35.45
C ASP A 84 -4.27 -20.43 -35.53
N HIS A 85 -3.42 -19.67 -34.84
CA HIS A 85 -1.98 -19.95 -34.74
C HIS A 85 -1.71 -21.35 -34.19
N ARG A 86 -2.44 -21.78 -33.15
CA ARG A 86 -2.31 -23.13 -32.60
C ARG A 86 -2.96 -24.20 -33.46
N ALA A 87 -4.06 -23.89 -34.13
CA ALA A 87 -4.68 -24.81 -35.06
C ALA A 87 -3.76 -25.08 -36.27
N GLY A 88 -2.94 -24.12 -36.69
CA GLY A 88 -1.92 -24.28 -37.75
C GLY A 88 -0.77 -25.25 -37.43
N MET A 89 -0.82 -25.94 -36.29
CA MET A 89 0.18 -26.92 -35.87
C MET A 89 0.28 -28.14 -36.79
N ARG A 90 -0.77 -28.46 -37.55
CA ARG A 90 -0.76 -29.56 -38.51
C ARG A 90 -0.71 -28.99 -39.92
N ARG A 91 0.36 -29.32 -40.63
CA ARG A 91 0.53 -29.03 -42.05
C ARG A 91 0.42 -30.32 -42.84
N LEU A 92 -0.10 -30.18 -44.04
CA LEU A 92 -0.46 -31.28 -44.89
C LEU A 92 -0.02 -30.93 -46.31
N THR A 93 0.86 -31.74 -46.86
CA THR A 93 1.30 -31.63 -48.26
C THR A 93 0.77 -32.83 -49.02
N PHE A 94 0.09 -32.59 -50.14
CA PHE A 94 -0.45 -33.65 -50.99
C PHE A 94 -0.44 -33.22 -52.45
N ARG A 95 -0.51 -34.20 -53.36
CA ARG A 95 -0.40 -33.95 -54.80
C ARG A 95 -1.71 -34.26 -55.51
N LEU A 96 -2.08 -33.37 -56.42
CA LEU A 96 -3.26 -33.48 -57.25
C LEU A 96 -2.88 -33.64 -58.73
N PRO A 97 -3.73 -34.31 -59.53
CA PRO A 97 -3.51 -34.40 -60.95
C PRO A 97 -3.62 -33.02 -61.61
N PRO A 98 -2.93 -32.76 -62.74
CA PRO A 98 -2.93 -31.46 -63.41
C PRO A 98 -4.32 -30.93 -63.81
N ASN A 99 -5.30 -31.82 -64.00
CA ASN A 99 -6.67 -31.48 -64.35
C ASN A 99 -7.54 -31.03 -63.16
N ALA A 100 -7.07 -31.20 -61.91
CA ALA A 100 -7.78 -30.78 -60.71
C ALA A 100 -7.60 -29.27 -60.45
N LEU A 101 -8.02 -28.44 -61.41
CA LEU A 101 -7.91 -26.97 -61.39
C LEU A 101 -8.86 -26.30 -60.40
N ALA A 102 -9.84 -27.03 -59.87
CA ALA A 102 -10.84 -26.48 -58.95
C ALA A 102 -10.28 -26.12 -57.56
N VAL A 103 -9.12 -26.67 -57.18
CA VAL A 103 -8.49 -26.39 -55.88
C VAL A 103 -7.52 -25.22 -56.03
N MET A 104 -7.76 -24.16 -55.26
CA MET A 104 -7.02 -22.91 -55.24
C MET A 104 -6.64 -22.50 -53.81
N PRO A 105 -5.62 -21.64 -53.63
CA PRO A 105 -5.32 -21.05 -52.33
C PRO A 105 -6.55 -20.34 -51.74
N GLY A 106 -6.87 -20.64 -50.48
CA GLY A 106 -8.08 -20.17 -49.81
C GLY A 106 -9.20 -21.22 -49.72
N ASP A 107 -9.12 -22.32 -50.48
CA ASP A 107 -10.10 -23.40 -50.39
C ASP A 107 -9.92 -24.24 -49.13
N VAL A 108 -11.03 -24.72 -48.58
CA VAL A 108 -11.03 -25.67 -47.47
C VAL A 108 -11.21 -27.07 -48.02
N VAL A 109 -10.25 -27.95 -47.76
CA VAL A 109 -10.22 -29.31 -48.27
C VAL A 109 -10.29 -30.33 -47.14
N ARG A 110 -10.87 -31.50 -47.45
CA ARG A 110 -10.86 -32.68 -46.60
C ARG A 110 -10.42 -33.89 -47.42
N LEU A 111 -9.36 -34.55 -46.99
CA LEU A 111 -8.86 -35.76 -47.65
C LEU A 111 -9.69 -36.98 -47.25
N GLN A 112 -10.20 -37.72 -48.22
CA GLN A 112 -10.80 -39.05 -48.00
C GLN A 112 -9.66 -40.08 -47.90
N GLY A 113 -9.60 -40.83 -46.79
CA GLY A 113 -8.50 -41.78 -46.52
C GLY A 113 -7.24 -41.15 -45.91
N GLY A 114 -7.25 -39.84 -45.63
CA GLY A 114 -6.15 -39.11 -44.99
C GLY A 114 -6.44 -38.68 -43.54
N PRO A 115 -5.63 -37.78 -42.96
CA PRO A 115 -5.80 -37.33 -41.58
C PRO A 115 -7.13 -36.62 -41.35
N ALA A 116 -7.79 -36.93 -40.21
CA ALA A 116 -9.08 -36.33 -39.86
C ALA A 116 -8.94 -34.82 -39.61
N GLY A 117 -9.80 -34.02 -40.23
CA GLY A 117 -9.85 -32.57 -40.07
C GLY A 117 -10.19 -31.84 -41.38
N SER A 118 -10.35 -30.53 -41.27
CA SER A 118 -10.43 -29.61 -42.42
C SER A 118 -9.13 -28.82 -42.50
N PHE A 119 -8.62 -28.66 -43.72
CA PHE A 119 -7.36 -27.97 -43.97
C PHE A 119 -7.61 -26.82 -44.96
N LEU A 120 -7.05 -25.65 -44.68
CA LEU A 120 -7.07 -24.50 -45.57
C LEU A 120 -5.86 -24.60 -46.50
N VAL A 121 -6.10 -24.57 -47.81
CA VAL A 121 -5.04 -24.55 -48.82
C VAL A 121 -4.32 -23.21 -48.76
N THR A 122 -3.02 -23.23 -48.44
CA THR A 122 -2.18 -22.04 -48.32
C THR A 122 -1.41 -21.76 -49.60
N ARG A 123 -1.01 -22.82 -50.32
CA ARG A 123 -0.19 -22.71 -51.52
C ARG A 123 -0.49 -23.86 -52.47
N VAL A 124 -0.50 -23.53 -53.76
CA VAL A 124 -0.52 -24.51 -54.86
C VAL A 124 0.66 -24.20 -55.76
N THR A 125 1.53 -25.19 -55.97
CA THR A 125 2.66 -25.11 -56.90
C THR A 125 2.33 -25.91 -58.15
N GLU A 126 2.38 -25.27 -59.32
CA GLU A 126 2.04 -25.90 -60.59
C GLU A 126 3.31 -26.45 -61.28
N GLY A 127 3.28 -27.73 -61.64
CA GLY A 127 4.36 -28.43 -62.33
C GLY A 127 3.83 -29.65 -63.08
N ALA A 128 4.60 -30.74 -63.16
CA ALA A 128 4.13 -32.00 -63.73
C ALA A 128 2.94 -32.63 -62.98
N VAL A 129 2.84 -32.32 -61.68
CA VAL A 129 1.69 -32.56 -60.79
C VAL A 129 1.44 -31.27 -60.00
N ARG A 130 0.21 -31.05 -59.52
CA ARG A 130 -0.11 -29.89 -58.68
C ARG A 130 0.19 -30.25 -57.23
N GLU A 131 1.22 -29.65 -56.65
CA GLU A 131 1.55 -29.82 -55.25
C GLU A 131 0.77 -28.81 -54.40
N VAL A 132 0.06 -29.30 -53.39
CA VAL A 132 -0.83 -28.51 -52.55
C VAL A 132 -0.33 -28.57 -51.11
N GLU A 133 -0.04 -27.39 -50.56
CA GLU A 133 0.22 -27.22 -49.13
C GLU A 133 -1.06 -26.70 -48.46
N ALA A 134 -1.48 -27.38 -47.40
CA ALA A 134 -2.62 -27.00 -46.60
C ALA A 134 -2.30 -27.05 -45.10
N GLN A 135 -2.98 -26.24 -44.31
CA GLN A 135 -2.80 -26.21 -42.86
C GLN A 135 -4.14 -26.34 -42.14
N SER A 136 -4.15 -26.99 -40.98
CA SER A 136 -5.36 -26.98 -40.16
C SER A 136 -5.62 -25.58 -39.60
N PHE A 137 -6.89 -25.25 -39.43
CA PHE A 137 -7.34 -23.94 -38.96
C PHE A 137 -8.45 -24.12 -37.94
N ALA A 138 -8.71 -23.10 -37.13
CA ALA A 138 -9.77 -23.16 -36.13
C ALA A 138 -11.14 -22.93 -36.80
N GLY A 139 -11.75 -24.01 -37.29
CA GLY A 139 -13.11 -24.00 -37.82
C GLY A 139 -14.15 -23.94 -36.71
N GLY A 140 -15.00 -22.91 -36.71
CA GLY A 140 -16.09 -22.75 -35.76
C GLY A 140 -16.96 -21.57 -36.13
N ASP A 141 -18.24 -21.63 -35.77
CA ASP A 141 -19.18 -20.54 -35.96
C ASP A 141 -18.58 -19.31 -35.27
N ARG A 142 -18.23 -18.31 -36.08
CA ARG A 142 -17.75 -17.04 -35.56
C ARG A 142 -18.99 -16.39 -34.98
N GLY A 143 -19.28 -16.68 -33.72
CA GLY A 143 -20.17 -15.84 -32.93
C GLY A 143 -19.68 -14.42 -33.16
N GLY A 144 -20.48 -13.62 -33.88
CA GLY A 144 -20.18 -12.20 -34.06
C GLY A 144 -19.88 -11.62 -32.68
N PRO A 145 -18.97 -10.64 -32.57
CA PRO A 145 -18.57 -10.11 -31.28
C PRO A 145 -19.83 -9.87 -30.46
N THR A 146 -20.02 -10.68 -29.41
CA THR A 146 -21.09 -10.44 -28.48
C THR A 146 -20.73 -9.10 -27.88
N SER A 147 -21.49 -8.05 -28.21
CA SER A 147 -21.41 -6.81 -27.46
C SER A 147 -21.59 -7.23 -26.01
N PRO A 148 -20.57 -7.07 -25.15
CA PRO A 148 -20.85 -7.11 -23.73
C PRO A 148 -21.94 -6.08 -23.55
N ALA A 149 -23.10 -6.49 -23.01
CA ALA A 149 -24.19 -5.57 -22.68
C ALA A 149 -23.56 -4.31 -22.08
N ASP A 150 -23.93 -3.14 -22.62
CA ASP A 150 -23.50 -1.81 -22.18
C ASP A 150 -23.16 -1.83 -20.69
N GLN A 151 -21.89 -2.07 -20.36
CA GLN A 151 -21.36 -1.45 -19.17
C GLN A 151 -21.15 -0.04 -19.64
N PRO A 152 -21.92 0.94 -19.14
CA PRO A 152 -21.59 2.32 -19.40
C PRO A 152 -20.18 2.51 -18.83
N SER A 153 -19.19 2.50 -19.72
CA SER A 153 -18.02 3.34 -19.58
C SER A 153 -18.61 4.73 -19.44
N ARG A 154 -18.85 5.15 -18.20
CA ARG A 154 -19.16 6.54 -17.91
C ARG A 154 -18.14 7.34 -18.71
N PRO A 155 -18.55 8.40 -19.43
CA PRO A 155 -17.58 9.34 -19.95
C PRO A 155 -16.73 9.71 -18.73
N GLY A 156 -15.48 9.26 -18.74
CA GLY A 156 -14.48 9.90 -17.93
C GLY A 156 -14.50 11.31 -18.47
N ASP A 157 -15.13 12.22 -17.73
CA ASP A 157 -14.82 13.64 -17.83
C ASP A 157 -13.34 13.73 -18.12
N GLY A 158 -13.00 14.51 -19.16
CA GLY A 158 -11.63 14.79 -19.53
C GLY A 158 -10.86 15.26 -18.30
N LEU A 159 -10.26 14.31 -17.60
CA LEU A 159 -9.03 14.54 -16.90
C LEU A 159 -8.01 14.26 -17.99
N GLU A 160 -7.65 15.32 -18.72
CA GLU A 160 -6.25 15.59 -19.02
C GLU A 160 -5.41 14.80 -18.03
N SER A 161 -4.56 13.86 -18.50
CA SER A 161 -3.61 13.07 -17.71
C SER A 161 -3.33 13.69 -16.33
N ALA A 162 -4.24 13.48 -15.39
CA ALA A 162 -4.13 14.10 -14.09
C ALA A 162 -3.11 13.18 -13.45
N ALA A 163 -1.89 13.70 -13.25
CA ALA A 163 -0.85 13.01 -12.54
C ALA A 163 -1.53 12.30 -11.36
N PHE A 164 -1.35 10.98 -11.29
CA PHE A 164 -1.89 10.20 -10.19
C PHE A 164 -1.19 10.73 -8.93
N LEU A 165 -1.85 11.66 -8.25
CA LEU A 165 -1.34 12.38 -7.09
C LEU A 165 -2.20 11.97 -5.88
N PRO A 166 -2.04 10.73 -5.37
CA PRO A 166 -2.64 10.35 -4.11
C PRO A 166 -2.08 11.26 -3.01
N GLN A 167 -2.95 11.69 -2.11
CA GLN A 167 -2.53 12.24 -0.84
C GLN A 167 -2.01 11.09 0.02
N LEU A 168 -0.70 11.06 0.25
CA LEU A 168 -0.04 10.11 1.14
C LEU A 168 0.22 10.76 2.49
N GLN A 169 -0.05 10.00 3.56
CA GLN A 169 0.36 10.36 4.90
C GLN A 169 1.14 9.20 5.50
N PHE A 170 2.41 9.45 5.81
CA PHE A 170 3.24 8.53 6.58
C PHE A 170 3.14 8.88 8.06
N LEU A 171 2.98 7.88 8.90
CA LEU A 171 2.75 8.03 10.33
C LEU A 171 3.73 7.16 11.12
N ASP A 172 4.50 7.75 12.04
CA ASP A 172 5.25 7.02 13.05
C ASP A 172 4.46 7.08 14.36
N LEU A 173 3.66 6.05 14.62
CA LEU A 173 2.68 6.03 15.71
C LEU A 173 3.24 5.35 16.97
N PRO A 174 2.74 5.69 18.17
CA PRO A 174 2.97 4.87 19.35
C PRO A 174 2.22 3.52 19.26
N CYS A 175 2.52 2.59 20.15
CA CYS A 175 1.84 1.29 20.28
C CYS A 175 0.41 1.46 20.81
N PHE A 176 -0.52 1.93 19.98
CA PHE A 176 -1.90 2.22 20.39
C PHE A 176 -2.84 1.00 20.37
N GLU A 177 -2.40 -0.12 19.82
CA GLU A 177 -3.08 -1.41 19.82
C GLU A 177 -2.07 -2.54 20.04
N ALA A 178 -2.52 -3.78 20.13
CA ALA A 178 -1.63 -4.93 20.24
C ALA A 178 -0.93 -5.18 18.88
N GLY A 179 0.40 -5.32 18.89
CA GLY A 179 1.18 -5.60 17.69
C GLY A 179 2.69 -5.49 17.91
N ALA A 180 3.45 -5.89 16.89
CA ALA A 180 4.90 -5.68 16.87
C ALA A 180 5.22 -4.18 16.69
N GLU A 181 6.30 -3.69 17.30
CA GLU A 181 6.65 -2.26 17.32
C GLU A 181 6.86 -1.69 15.90
N GLU A 182 7.40 -2.50 14.98
CA GLU A 182 7.63 -2.16 13.57
C GLU A 182 6.33 -1.86 12.82
N SER A 183 5.19 -2.39 13.28
CA SER A 183 3.90 -2.27 12.61
C SER A 183 3.22 -0.92 12.82
N PHE A 184 3.76 -0.07 13.71
CA PHE A 184 3.22 1.25 14.02
C PHE A 184 3.79 2.36 13.14
N ALA A 185 4.80 2.06 12.33
CA ALA A 185 5.12 2.86 11.16
C ALA A 185 4.08 2.53 10.06
N ARG A 186 3.16 3.45 9.79
CA ARG A 186 2.01 3.22 8.90
C ARG A 186 1.95 4.23 7.76
N VAL A 187 1.18 3.87 6.74
CA VAL A 187 0.83 4.74 5.63
C VAL A 187 -0.67 4.74 5.42
N ALA A 188 -1.19 5.93 5.18
CA ALA A 188 -2.55 6.19 4.75
C ALA A 188 -2.50 6.85 3.38
N ALA A 189 -3.40 6.47 2.48
CA ALA A 189 -3.49 7.08 1.17
C ALA A 189 -4.94 7.41 0.80
N TYR A 190 -5.14 8.55 0.17
CA TYR A 190 -6.41 8.97 -0.39
C TYR A 190 -6.23 9.44 -1.83
N ALA A 191 -7.10 9.01 -2.74
CA ALA A 191 -7.12 9.47 -4.12
C ALA A 191 -8.55 9.44 -4.67
N LYS A 192 -8.84 10.34 -5.61
CA LYS A 192 -10.12 10.38 -6.33
C LYS A 192 -9.87 10.52 -7.83
N PRO A 193 -10.24 9.53 -8.66
CA PRO A 193 -10.85 8.25 -8.31
C PRO A 193 -9.89 7.31 -7.56
N TRP A 194 -10.42 6.46 -6.68
CA TRP A 194 -9.62 5.46 -5.97
C TRP A 194 -9.13 4.35 -6.91
N ARG A 195 -7.88 3.97 -6.76
CA ARG A 195 -7.24 2.82 -7.38
C ARG A 195 -6.37 2.15 -6.33
N PRO A 196 -6.23 0.81 -6.31
CA PRO A 196 -5.27 0.16 -5.43
C PRO A 196 -3.86 0.71 -5.65
N ILE A 197 -3.18 1.04 -4.55
CA ILE A 197 -1.88 1.69 -4.53
C ILE A 197 -0.85 0.70 -3.99
N LEU A 198 0.24 0.48 -4.72
CA LEU A 198 1.41 -0.20 -4.23
C LEU A 198 2.39 0.84 -3.68
N VAL A 199 2.74 0.72 -2.41
CA VAL A 199 3.77 1.54 -1.77
C VAL A 199 5.07 0.75 -1.76
N SER A 200 6.12 1.35 -2.32
CA SER A 200 7.44 0.76 -2.48
C SER A 200 8.50 1.66 -1.83
N SER A 201 9.61 1.09 -1.37
CA SER A 201 10.68 1.83 -0.68
C SER A 201 12.05 1.55 -1.30
N SER A 202 12.95 2.53 -1.28
CA SER A 202 14.37 2.34 -1.55
C SER A 202 15.24 3.16 -0.58
N PRO A 203 16.41 2.66 -0.14
CA PRO A 203 17.44 3.48 0.51
C PRO A 203 18.05 4.54 -0.42
N GLY A 204 17.96 4.35 -1.74
CA GLY A 204 18.51 5.24 -2.76
C GLY A 204 17.42 5.83 -3.66
N ALA A 205 17.83 6.41 -4.79
CA ALA A 205 16.91 6.97 -5.78
C ALA A 205 16.27 5.90 -6.69
N ASP A 206 16.87 4.71 -6.77
CA ASP A 206 16.47 3.59 -7.64
C ASP A 206 16.29 2.29 -6.83
N GLY A 207 15.76 1.23 -7.46
CA GLY A 207 15.67 -0.09 -6.84
C GLY A 207 14.57 -0.21 -5.79
N TYR A 208 13.41 0.40 -6.04
CA TYR A 208 12.27 0.35 -5.13
C TYR A 208 11.74 -1.08 -4.96
N ALA A 209 11.72 -1.55 -3.71
CA ALA A 209 11.12 -2.82 -3.33
C ALA A 209 9.67 -2.61 -2.87
N ALA A 210 8.76 -3.44 -3.37
CA ALA A 210 7.35 -3.43 -2.98
C ALA A 210 7.21 -3.76 -1.48
N ARG A 211 6.49 -2.92 -0.73
CA ARG A 211 6.29 -3.09 0.72
C ARG A 211 4.87 -3.44 1.09
N VAL A 212 3.92 -2.58 0.70
CA VAL A 212 2.53 -2.71 1.12
C VAL A 212 1.59 -2.29 0.01
N ARG A 213 0.49 -3.02 -0.12
CA ARG A 213 -0.58 -2.68 -1.05
C ARG A 213 -1.79 -2.14 -0.28
N LEU A 214 -2.24 -0.95 -0.68
CA LEU A 214 -3.41 -0.28 -0.14
C LEU A 214 -4.59 -0.58 -1.07
N GLU A 215 -5.56 -1.36 -0.59
CA GLU A 215 -6.72 -1.77 -1.39
C GLU A 215 -7.91 -0.81 -1.26
N ARG A 216 -7.94 0.01 -0.20
CA ARG A 216 -9.02 0.95 0.11
C ARG A 216 -8.47 2.33 0.50
N PRO A 217 -9.20 3.43 0.21
CA PRO A 217 -8.80 4.78 0.60
C PRO A 217 -8.91 4.96 2.11
N ALA A 218 -7.95 5.66 2.71
CA ALA A 218 -8.00 6.07 4.10
C ALA A 218 -8.76 7.39 4.27
N CYS A 219 -9.37 7.58 5.45
CA CYS A 219 -10.03 8.82 5.81
C CYS A 219 -8.98 9.82 6.33
N ILE A 220 -8.47 10.65 5.42
CA ILE A 220 -7.46 11.68 5.68
C ILE A 220 -8.14 13.05 5.60
N GLY A 221 -8.11 13.81 6.70
CA GLY A 221 -8.67 15.15 6.82
C GLY A 221 -7.67 16.15 7.39
N ARG A 222 -8.17 17.34 7.71
CA ARG A 222 -7.40 18.40 8.37
C ARG A 222 -8.23 19.06 9.48
N LEU A 223 -7.56 19.52 10.53
CA LEU A 223 -8.21 20.32 11.57
C LEU A 223 -8.75 21.62 10.97
N ALA A 224 -10.04 21.90 11.18
CA ALA A 224 -10.68 23.15 10.81
C ALA A 224 -10.33 24.27 11.80
N SER A 225 -10.20 23.93 13.09
CA SER A 225 -9.77 24.82 14.17
C SER A 225 -8.59 24.21 14.92
N GLY A 226 -7.76 25.05 15.53
CA GLY A 226 -6.66 24.57 16.36
C GLY A 226 -7.19 23.83 17.59
N LEU A 227 -6.45 22.81 18.03
CA LEU A 227 -6.71 22.05 19.24
C LEU A 227 -5.55 22.29 20.22
N GLY A 228 -5.84 22.96 21.32
CA GLY A 228 -4.84 23.22 22.36
C GLY A 228 -4.47 21.98 23.18
N PRO A 229 -3.55 22.16 24.15
CA PRO A 229 -3.24 21.14 25.14
C PRO A 229 -4.49 20.65 25.85
N GLY A 230 -4.56 19.33 26.09
CA GLY A 230 -5.73 18.67 26.65
C GLY A 230 -5.48 18.07 28.04
N ALA A 231 -6.53 17.46 28.58
CA ALA A 231 -6.42 16.66 29.80
C ALA A 231 -5.94 15.24 29.49
N TRP A 232 -4.98 14.74 30.29
CA TRP A 232 -4.52 13.36 30.23
C TRP A 232 -5.25 12.49 31.25
N GLY A 233 -5.49 11.21 30.90
CA GLY A 233 -6.04 10.20 31.81
C GLY A 233 -7.54 10.34 32.14
N ARG A 234 -8.26 11.24 31.48
CA ARG A 234 -9.71 11.42 31.62
C ARG A 234 -10.35 11.78 30.29
N ILE A 235 -11.66 11.63 30.21
CA ILE A 235 -12.43 12.14 29.08
C ILE A 235 -12.42 13.67 29.15
N ASP A 236 -12.07 14.29 28.03
CA ASP A 236 -12.15 15.71 27.80
C ASP A 236 -13.49 16.03 27.13
N ASP A 237 -14.43 16.49 27.95
CA ASP A 237 -15.76 16.92 27.52
C ASP A 237 -15.82 18.40 27.14
N LEU A 238 -14.76 19.16 27.41
CA LEU A 238 -14.71 20.61 27.18
C LEU A 238 -14.24 20.92 25.76
N ASN A 239 -13.19 20.24 25.31
CA ASN A 239 -12.64 20.45 23.98
C ASN A 239 -13.32 19.55 22.94
N ALA A 240 -13.33 20.01 21.70
CA ALA A 240 -13.80 19.24 20.55
C ALA A 240 -12.80 19.34 19.41
N VAL A 241 -12.71 18.29 18.62
CA VAL A 241 -11.93 18.25 17.38
C VAL A 241 -12.86 18.59 16.23
N GLU A 242 -12.59 19.69 15.54
CA GLU A 242 -13.28 20.03 14.29
C GLU A 242 -12.39 19.64 13.12
N ILE A 243 -12.85 18.72 12.27
CA ILE A 243 -12.10 18.21 11.12
C ILE A 243 -12.88 18.36 9.83
N ASP A 244 -12.20 18.87 8.81
CA ASP A 244 -12.63 18.79 7.42
C ASP A 244 -12.14 17.48 6.83
N LEU A 245 -13.07 16.59 6.51
CA LEU A 245 -12.84 15.22 6.06
C LEU A 245 -13.37 15.03 4.62
N PRO A 246 -12.52 15.13 3.58
CA PRO A 246 -12.92 15.03 2.18
C PRO A 246 -13.64 13.72 1.81
N PHE A 247 -13.34 12.63 2.52
CA PHE A 247 -13.86 11.30 2.27
C PHE A 247 -13.99 10.50 3.57
N GLY A 248 -15.08 9.73 3.65
CA GLY A 248 -15.41 8.92 4.82
C GLY A 248 -16.56 9.53 5.61
N ALA A 249 -17.07 8.74 6.55
CA ALA A 249 -18.05 9.17 7.53
C ALA A 249 -17.60 8.66 8.90
N LEU A 250 -17.92 9.42 9.94
CA LEU A 250 -17.59 9.07 11.32
C LEU A 250 -18.87 8.73 12.07
N SER A 251 -18.74 7.93 13.12
CA SER A 251 -19.90 7.51 13.92
C SER A 251 -19.56 7.54 15.40
N SER A 252 -20.55 7.93 16.21
CA SER A 252 -20.44 7.85 17.66
C SER A 252 -20.37 6.39 18.11
N LYS A 253 -19.64 6.15 19.20
CA LYS A 253 -19.50 4.83 19.82
C LYS A 253 -19.71 4.90 21.32
N ALA A 254 -20.18 3.80 21.89
CA ALA A 254 -20.35 3.67 23.34
C ALA A 254 -18.99 3.78 24.04
N ARG A 255 -19.01 4.27 25.28
CA ARG A 255 -17.79 4.50 26.07
C ARG A 255 -16.90 3.29 26.18
N ASP A 256 -17.47 2.12 26.43
CA ASP A 256 -16.70 0.89 26.59
C ASP A 256 -16.01 0.46 25.30
N ALA A 257 -16.63 0.70 24.14
CA ALA A 257 -16.01 0.43 22.83
C ALA A 257 -14.83 1.37 22.57
N VAL A 258 -14.97 2.66 22.89
CA VAL A 258 -13.88 3.64 22.75
C VAL A 258 -12.73 3.32 23.70
N LEU A 259 -13.03 2.95 24.96
CA LEU A 259 -12.00 2.47 25.90
C LEU A 259 -11.33 1.20 25.39
N GLY A 260 -12.07 0.30 24.73
CA GLY A 260 -11.56 -0.92 24.13
C GLY A 260 -10.76 -0.76 22.84
N GLY A 261 -10.62 0.46 22.29
CA GLY A 261 -9.81 0.69 21.09
C GLY A 261 -10.54 1.30 19.89
N GLU A 262 -11.86 1.40 19.91
CA GLU A 262 -12.61 1.94 18.77
C GLU A 262 -12.52 3.48 18.68
N ASN A 263 -12.87 4.04 17.51
CA ASN A 263 -12.85 5.48 17.23
C ASN A 263 -11.51 6.14 17.55
N ARG A 264 -10.45 5.72 16.85
CA ARG A 264 -9.11 6.29 16.97
C ARG A 264 -8.84 7.23 15.80
N ILE A 265 -8.25 8.38 16.09
CA ILE A 265 -7.74 9.34 15.10
C ILE A 265 -6.33 9.75 15.49
N ALA A 266 -5.43 9.85 14.51
CA ALA A 266 -4.10 10.41 14.68
C ALA A 266 -4.09 11.85 14.19
N ILE A 267 -3.61 12.79 15.01
CA ILE A 267 -3.52 14.22 14.67
C ILE A 267 -2.06 14.64 14.66
N ALA A 268 -1.62 15.26 13.57
CA ALA A 268 -0.25 15.69 13.40
C ALA A 268 0.09 16.86 14.33
N SER A 269 1.19 16.72 15.05
CA SER A 269 1.83 17.76 15.84
C SER A 269 2.95 18.43 15.03
N PRO A 270 3.26 19.71 15.25
CA PRO A 270 4.34 20.40 14.54
C PRO A 270 5.70 19.70 14.65
N SER A 271 6.06 19.15 15.82
CA SER A 271 7.36 18.52 16.03
C SER A 271 7.32 17.17 16.77
N ALA A 272 6.33 16.93 17.62
CA ALA A 272 6.23 15.72 18.43
C ALA A 272 5.72 14.47 17.69
N GLY A 273 5.38 14.59 16.39
CA GLY A 273 4.88 13.50 15.56
C GLY A 273 3.35 13.47 15.54
N TRP A 274 2.74 12.45 16.14
CA TRP A 274 1.29 12.22 16.09
C TRP A 274 0.70 12.04 17.48
N GLU A 275 -0.37 12.78 17.77
CA GLU A 275 -1.24 12.50 18.91
C GLU A 275 -2.26 11.44 18.50
N VAL A 276 -2.40 10.37 19.30
CA VAL A 276 -3.50 9.41 19.15
C VAL A 276 -4.64 9.81 20.07
N VAL A 277 -5.81 10.06 19.49
CA VAL A 277 -7.01 10.54 20.17
C VAL A 277 -8.15 9.54 19.98
N GLY A 278 -8.86 9.23 21.06
CA GLY A 278 -10.15 8.54 21.05
C GLY A 278 -11.31 9.53 21.09
N PHE A 279 -12.47 9.21 20.50
CA PHE A 279 -13.66 10.07 20.59
C PHE A 279 -14.96 9.29 20.77
N LEU A 280 -15.86 9.85 21.58
CA LEU A 280 -17.16 9.26 21.91
C LEU A 280 -18.23 9.62 20.88
N GLN A 281 -18.32 10.91 20.55
CA GLN A 281 -19.36 11.46 19.68
C GLN A 281 -18.77 11.98 18.38
N ALA A 282 -19.47 11.76 17.29
CA ALA A 282 -19.16 12.33 15.99
C ALA A 282 -20.43 12.92 15.37
N GLU A 283 -20.41 14.23 15.11
CA GLU A 283 -21.51 14.98 14.51
C GLU A 283 -21.04 15.66 13.23
N GLU A 284 -21.72 15.44 12.11
CA GLU A 284 -21.48 16.19 10.87
C GLU A 284 -22.18 17.56 10.96
N THR A 285 -21.40 18.62 11.20
CA THR A 285 -21.92 19.98 11.43
C THR A 285 -22.12 20.77 10.14
N ALA A 286 -21.41 20.39 9.08
CA ALA A 286 -21.58 20.87 7.71
C ALA A 286 -21.09 19.78 6.75
N PRO A 287 -21.40 19.82 5.44
CA PRO A 287 -20.94 18.80 4.50
C PRO A 287 -19.43 18.57 4.59
N ARG A 288 -19.02 17.34 4.93
CA ARG A 288 -17.61 16.93 5.13
C ARG A 288 -16.91 17.57 6.33
N ARG A 289 -17.62 18.25 7.22
CA ARG A 289 -17.08 18.83 8.44
C ARG A 289 -17.66 18.13 9.65
N TRP A 290 -16.79 17.54 10.46
CA TRP A 290 -17.17 16.77 11.64
C TRP A 290 -16.68 17.45 12.91
N ARG A 291 -17.54 17.45 13.93
CA ARG A 291 -17.22 17.79 15.30
C ARG A 291 -17.15 16.50 16.11
N LEU A 292 -15.99 16.24 16.72
CA LEU A 292 -15.75 15.10 17.59
C LEU A 292 -15.65 15.57 19.03
N SER A 293 -16.37 14.94 19.95
CA SER A 293 -16.38 15.31 21.36
C SER A 293 -16.32 14.09 22.29
N GLY A 294 -16.08 14.36 23.58
CA GLY A 294 -15.80 13.32 24.56
C GLY A 294 -14.46 12.64 24.22
N LEU A 295 -13.40 13.44 24.22
CA LEU A 295 -12.09 13.06 23.69
C LEU A 295 -11.27 12.33 24.74
N LEU A 296 -10.54 11.29 24.32
CA LEU A 296 -9.45 10.69 25.09
C LEU A 296 -8.14 11.11 24.45
N ARG A 297 -7.42 12.02 25.09
CA ARG A 297 -6.22 12.68 24.55
C ARG A 297 -4.93 11.98 24.98
N GLY A 298 -3.87 12.12 24.18
CA GLY A 298 -2.51 11.64 24.49
C GLY A 298 -2.41 10.12 24.70
N LEU A 299 -3.24 9.33 24.00
CA LEU A 299 -3.27 7.88 24.17
C LEU A 299 -1.93 7.23 23.78
N ALA A 300 -1.65 6.07 24.37
CA ALA A 300 -0.45 5.26 24.12
C ALA A 300 0.88 6.01 24.33
N GLY A 301 0.88 7.04 25.18
CA GLY A 301 2.06 7.85 25.45
C GLY A 301 2.37 8.88 24.37
N SER A 302 1.35 9.41 23.71
CA SER A 302 1.45 10.58 22.81
C SER A 302 1.17 11.91 23.52
N ASP A 303 1.37 11.94 24.84
CA ASP A 303 1.11 13.10 25.69
C ASP A 303 2.02 14.32 25.41
N ASP A 304 3.21 14.12 24.84
CA ASP A 304 4.06 15.19 24.33
C ASP A 304 3.47 15.89 23.09
N ALA A 305 2.88 15.11 22.17
CA ALA A 305 2.16 15.66 21.01
C ALA A 305 0.90 16.41 21.45
N MET A 306 0.15 15.85 22.39
CA MET A 306 -0.99 16.54 23.01
C MET A 306 -0.56 17.85 23.68
N ALA A 307 0.57 17.87 24.40
CA ALA A 307 1.04 19.04 25.14
C ALA A 307 1.58 20.16 24.23
N GLU A 308 2.13 19.82 23.06
CA GLU A 308 2.52 20.80 22.03
C GLU A 308 1.28 21.48 21.41
N GLY A 309 0.18 20.73 21.26
CA GLY A 309 -1.04 21.18 20.63
C GLY A 309 -0.97 21.15 19.10
N HIS A 310 -2.12 21.39 18.46
CA HIS A 310 -2.29 21.22 17.03
C HIS A 310 -2.85 22.49 16.40
N PRO A 311 -2.11 23.16 15.50
CA PRO A 311 -2.62 24.33 14.79
C PRO A 311 -3.75 23.95 13.81
N PRO A 312 -4.58 24.94 13.39
CA PRO A 312 -5.50 24.75 12.27
C PRO A 312 -4.75 24.23 11.03
N GLY A 313 -5.38 23.32 10.28
CA GLY A 313 -4.80 22.71 9.08
C GLY A 313 -3.90 21.49 9.35
N SER A 314 -3.60 21.15 10.61
CA SER A 314 -2.92 19.90 10.98
C SER A 314 -3.62 18.69 10.36
N ALA A 315 -2.84 17.77 9.81
CA ALA A 315 -3.38 16.54 9.24
C ALA A 315 -4.03 15.68 10.32
N ALA A 316 -5.17 15.09 10.00
CA ALA A 316 -5.89 14.17 10.87
C ALA A 316 -6.22 12.90 10.09
N VAL A 317 -5.87 11.73 10.62
CA VAL A 317 -6.05 10.44 9.95
C VAL A 317 -6.85 9.52 10.85
N VAL A 318 -8.00 9.04 10.38
CA VAL A 318 -8.78 8.03 11.09
C VAL A 318 -7.99 6.72 11.06
N LEU A 319 -7.76 6.13 12.23
CA LEU A 319 -7.00 4.89 12.36
C LEU A 319 -7.96 3.71 12.23
N ASP A 320 -8.03 3.17 11.00
CA ASP A 320 -8.80 1.98 10.66
C ASP A 320 -7.96 1.02 9.79
N GLU A 321 -8.60 -0.01 9.22
CA GLU A 321 -7.96 -1.00 8.37
C GLU A 321 -7.39 -0.46 7.04
N ALA A 322 -7.71 0.78 6.65
CA ALA A 322 -7.12 1.45 5.50
C ALA A 322 -5.72 2.00 5.80
N VAL A 323 -5.39 2.22 7.08
CA VAL A 323 -4.07 2.68 7.53
C VAL A 323 -3.17 1.48 7.77
N ARG A 324 -2.30 1.18 6.81
CA ARG A 324 -1.54 -0.08 6.76
C ARG A 324 -0.12 0.09 7.29
N PRO A 325 0.45 -0.92 7.98
CA PRO A 325 1.87 -0.95 8.31
C PRO A 325 2.76 -0.87 7.06
N LEU A 326 3.88 -0.16 7.17
CA LEU A 326 4.90 -0.01 6.12
C LEU A 326 5.77 -1.27 5.94
N ALA A 327 5.63 -2.26 6.81
CA ALA A 327 6.43 -3.49 6.82
C ALA A 327 7.95 -3.21 6.86
N LEU A 328 8.36 -2.35 7.80
CA LEU A 328 9.78 -2.11 8.10
C LEU A 328 10.40 -3.32 8.77
N SER A 329 11.65 -3.62 8.45
CA SER A 329 12.48 -4.51 9.28
C SER A 329 12.98 -3.79 10.53
N ALA A 330 13.50 -4.55 11.50
CA ALA A 330 14.03 -3.97 12.73
C ALA A 330 15.20 -3.01 12.50
N ASP A 331 16.03 -3.28 11.48
CA ASP A 331 17.20 -2.48 11.08
C ASP A 331 16.83 -1.25 10.23
N GLU A 332 15.58 -1.17 9.76
CA GLU A 332 15.07 -0.04 8.98
C GLU A 332 14.43 1.04 9.86
N ALA A 333 14.11 0.72 11.11
CA ALA A 333 13.53 1.66 12.05
C ALA A 333 14.41 2.90 12.22
N GLY A 334 13.83 4.09 12.05
CA GLY A 334 14.53 5.38 12.14
C GLY A 334 15.42 5.74 10.96
N ARG A 335 15.59 4.85 9.97
CA ARG A 335 16.31 5.19 8.74
C ARG A 335 15.39 5.94 7.80
N SER A 336 15.90 7.02 7.22
CA SER A 336 15.21 7.73 6.16
C SER A 336 15.27 6.89 4.88
N LEU A 337 14.11 6.42 4.41
CA LEU A 337 13.95 5.71 3.15
C LEU A 337 13.13 6.59 2.19
N ASN A 338 13.36 6.41 0.89
CA ASN A 338 12.56 7.02 -0.16
C ASN A 338 11.35 6.13 -0.47
N TRP A 339 10.17 6.71 -0.42
CA TRP A 339 8.91 6.02 -0.65
C TRP A 339 8.23 6.52 -1.91
N ILE A 340 7.75 5.58 -2.73
CA ILE A 340 6.91 5.89 -3.88
C ILE A 340 5.57 5.16 -3.76
N ALA A 341 4.55 5.74 -4.38
CA ALA A 341 3.22 5.16 -4.49
C ALA A 341 2.82 5.01 -5.96
N GLU A 342 2.49 3.80 -6.36
CA GLU A 342 2.16 3.44 -7.73
C GLU A 342 0.74 2.89 -7.81
N ALA A 343 -0.03 3.35 -8.78
CA ALA A 343 -1.33 2.74 -9.10
C ALA A 343 -1.33 2.21 -10.53
N ARG A 344 -2.10 1.15 -10.77
CA ARG A 344 -2.23 0.59 -12.11
C ARG A 344 -2.80 1.61 -13.09
N GLY A 345 -2.11 1.78 -14.22
CA GLY A 345 -2.48 2.73 -15.26
C GLY A 345 -2.19 4.20 -14.93
N ALA A 346 -1.42 4.47 -13.87
CA ALA A 346 -0.74 5.75 -13.70
C ALA A 346 0.52 5.79 -14.58
N THR A 347 0.83 6.96 -15.16
CA THR A 347 2.01 7.17 -16.00
C THR A 347 3.29 7.25 -15.18
N GLU A 348 3.22 7.87 -14.00
CA GLU A 348 4.36 8.06 -13.09
C GLU A 348 3.95 7.72 -11.64
N PRO A 349 4.90 7.22 -10.82
CA PRO A 349 4.71 7.07 -9.39
C PRO A 349 4.56 8.43 -8.70
N ALA A 350 3.81 8.48 -7.60
CA ALA A 350 3.83 9.62 -6.70
C ALA A 350 5.00 9.50 -5.72
N GLY A 351 5.76 10.58 -5.58
CA GLY A 351 7.00 10.62 -4.80
C GLY A 351 8.23 10.88 -5.69
N PRO A 352 9.45 10.61 -5.19
CA PRO A 352 9.76 10.01 -3.89
C PRO A 352 9.46 10.92 -2.70
N VAL A 353 9.03 10.33 -1.58
CA VAL A 353 8.88 10.99 -0.28
C VAL A 353 9.88 10.37 0.69
N ALA A 354 10.78 11.19 1.25
CA ALA A 354 11.69 10.73 2.30
C ALA A 354 10.92 10.62 3.63
N PHE A 355 10.96 9.44 4.25
CA PHE A 355 10.32 9.21 5.54
C PHE A 355 11.12 8.21 6.37
N ALA A 356 11.29 8.55 7.66
CA ALA A 356 11.84 7.69 8.69
C ALA A 356 10.76 7.43 9.74
N GLY A 357 10.51 6.15 10.04
CA GLY A 357 9.51 5.75 11.03
C GLY A 357 9.92 4.48 11.77
N GLY A 358 9.06 3.99 12.66
CA GLY A 358 9.32 2.82 13.50
C GLY A 358 10.09 3.14 14.77
N VAL A 359 10.26 4.42 15.10
CA VAL A 359 10.98 4.89 16.30
C VAL A 359 9.99 5.21 17.42
N ARG A 360 8.82 5.78 17.09
CA ARG A 360 7.84 6.22 18.07
C ARG A 360 7.35 5.09 18.96
N ALA A 361 6.99 3.94 18.38
CA ALA A 361 6.61 2.74 19.12
C ALA A 361 7.74 2.19 20.01
N ARG A 362 9.00 2.43 19.64
CA ARG A 362 10.21 1.99 20.37
C ARG A 362 10.69 2.97 21.44
N ARG A 363 10.13 4.18 21.49
CA ARG A 363 10.60 5.25 22.37
C ARG A 363 9.95 5.12 23.75
N PRO A 364 10.71 4.92 24.85
CA PRO A 364 10.14 4.91 26.19
C PRO A 364 9.31 6.16 26.45
N ILE A 365 8.19 5.98 27.15
CA ILE A 365 7.23 7.05 27.44
C ILE A 365 7.66 7.85 28.67
N ALA A 366 7.17 9.09 28.76
CA ALA A 366 7.57 10.01 29.81
C ALA A 366 7.11 9.50 31.18
N PRO A 367 8.00 9.43 32.21
CA PRO A 367 7.59 9.16 33.58
C PRO A 367 6.56 10.18 34.08
N VAL A 368 5.77 9.81 35.08
CA VAL A 368 4.73 10.71 35.63
C VAL A 368 4.96 10.99 37.11
N HIS A 369 4.14 11.90 37.66
CA HIS A 369 4.15 12.25 39.08
C HIS A 369 5.52 12.70 39.61
N LEU A 370 6.24 13.52 38.83
CA LEU A 370 7.46 14.17 39.28
C LEU A 370 7.19 14.97 40.56
N ARG A 371 7.99 14.68 41.59
CA ARG A 371 7.93 15.28 42.93
C ARG A 371 9.33 15.64 43.40
N GLY A 372 9.42 16.68 44.20
CA GLY A 372 10.62 17.10 44.91
C GLY A 372 10.26 17.37 46.37
N ARG A 373 11.19 17.12 47.29
CA ARG A 373 11.06 17.54 48.69
C ARG A 373 12.43 17.72 49.32
N ARG A 374 12.57 18.70 50.21
CA ARG A 374 13.74 18.78 51.09
C ARG A 374 13.73 17.69 52.16
N LEU A 375 14.92 17.18 52.47
CA LEU A 375 15.20 16.21 53.52
C LEU A 375 15.72 16.91 54.78
N ALA A 376 15.69 16.22 55.93
CA ALA A 376 16.15 16.78 57.20
C ALA A 376 17.63 17.23 57.20
N GLY A 377 18.46 16.67 56.32
CA GLY A 377 19.86 17.08 56.11
C GLY A 377 20.05 18.21 55.09
N GLY A 378 18.98 18.87 54.65
CA GLY A 378 19.00 19.98 53.69
C GLY A 378 18.98 19.56 52.21
N GLY A 379 19.42 18.34 51.88
CA GLY A 379 19.41 17.82 50.52
C GLY A 379 17.99 17.63 49.98
N ILE A 380 17.86 17.39 48.68
CA ILE A 380 16.56 17.27 48.00
C ILE A 380 16.40 15.85 47.48
N ARG A 381 15.22 15.25 47.67
CA ARG A 381 14.85 14.00 46.97
C ARG A 381 13.92 14.32 45.82
N PHE A 382 14.35 13.97 44.61
CA PHE A 382 13.49 13.90 43.44
C PHE A 382 12.93 12.48 43.29
N SER A 383 11.67 12.35 42.90
CA SER A 383 11.03 11.05 42.64
C SER A 383 9.99 11.12 41.54
N TRP A 384 9.77 10.02 40.84
CA TRP A 384 8.79 9.88 39.77
C TRP A 384 8.17 8.47 39.76
N THR A 385 7.17 8.25 38.90
CA THR A 385 6.52 6.96 38.69
C THR A 385 6.79 6.48 37.27
N ARG A 386 7.25 5.23 37.15
CA ARG A 386 7.51 4.55 35.87
C ARG A 386 6.22 4.41 35.06
N ARG A 387 6.35 4.47 33.74
CA ARG A 387 5.30 4.07 32.80
C ARG A 387 5.88 3.06 31.82
N ALA A 388 5.04 2.20 31.26
CA ALA A 388 5.43 1.24 30.23
C ALA A 388 4.48 1.36 29.03
N ARG A 389 5.03 1.15 27.82
CA ARG A 389 4.28 1.25 26.56
C ARG A 389 3.38 0.05 26.30
N ARG A 390 3.72 -1.09 26.90
CA ARG A 390 3.11 -2.40 26.61
C ARG A 390 2.76 -3.11 27.92
N ASN A 391 1.65 -3.84 27.91
CA ASN A 391 1.21 -4.69 29.02
C ASN A 391 1.09 -3.95 30.36
N ALA A 392 0.83 -2.63 30.33
CA ALA A 392 0.79 -1.78 31.51
C ALA A 392 -0.63 -1.58 32.08
N ASP A 393 -1.65 -2.12 31.42
CA ASP A 393 -3.06 -1.93 31.78
C ASP A 393 -3.63 -3.06 32.64
N ALA A 394 -2.81 -4.07 32.99
CA ALA A 394 -3.22 -5.20 33.82
C ALA A 394 -3.29 -4.80 35.31
N TRP A 395 -4.37 -5.15 35.99
CA TRP A 395 -4.64 -4.78 37.39
C TRP A 395 -4.38 -5.91 38.40
N ASP A 396 -4.17 -7.12 37.92
CA ASP A 396 -3.97 -8.35 38.70
C ASP A 396 -2.51 -8.56 39.12
N GLY A 397 -1.57 -7.95 38.38
CA GLY A 397 -0.14 -7.99 38.68
C GLY A 397 0.26 -7.16 39.91
N PHE A 398 1.44 -7.47 40.48
CA PHE A 398 2.04 -6.69 41.56
C PHE A 398 2.56 -5.32 41.10
N ASP A 399 3.15 -5.28 39.91
CA ASP A 399 3.60 -4.07 39.21
C ASP A 399 3.48 -4.30 37.70
N ILE A 400 3.53 -3.23 36.90
CA ILE A 400 3.54 -3.33 35.45
C ILE A 400 4.85 -4.00 34.98
N PRO A 401 4.82 -4.90 33.99
CA PRO A 401 6.04 -5.49 33.44
C PRO A 401 7.04 -4.43 32.92
N LEU A 402 8.32 -4.79 32.87
CA LEU A 402 9.30 -4.00 32.14
C LEU A 402 9.08 -4.20 30.62
N ASP A 403 8.99 -3.10 29.88
CA ASP A 403 8.89 -3.09 28.43
C ASP A 403 10.23 -2.81 27.73
N GLU A 404 11.28 -2.60 28.51
CA GLU A 404 12.70 -2.50 28.17
C GLU A 404 13.50 -3.57 28.95
N PRO A 405 14.68 -4.01 28.48
CA PRO A 405 15.44 -5.06 29.15
C PRO A 405 16.06 -4.64 30.50
N PHE A 406 16.01 -3.35 30.81
CA PHE A 406 16.48 -2.76 32.07
C PHE A 406 15.60 -1.56 32.45
N GLU A 407 15.63 -1.20 33.73
CA GLU A 407 15.06 0.05 34.23
C GLU A 407 16.19 1.07 34.43
N ALA A 408 16.15 2.17 33.69
CA ALA A 408 17.11 3.26 33.82
C ALA A 408 16.48 4.60 33.45
N TYR A 409 16.99 5.67 34.05
CA TYR A 409 16.50 7.03 33.87
C TYR A 409 17.66 8.00 33.75
N ARG A 410 17.46 9.08 33.00
CA ARG A 410 18.28 10.29 33.06
C ARG A 410 17.48 11.41 33.70
N LEU A 411 18.03 11.97 34.78
CA LEU A 411 17.54 13.18 35.42
C LEU A 411 18.48 14.33 35.07
N GLU A 412 17.91 15.36 34.47
CA GLU A 412 18.55 16.65 34.20
C GLU A 412 17.97 17.70 35.16
N ILE A 413 18.84 18.46 35.80
CA ILE A 413 18.49 19.64 36.61
C ILE A 413 18.73 20.88 35.76
N LEU A 414 17.75 21.78 35.72
CA LEU A 414 17.78 22.95 34.87
C LEU A 414 17.80 24.26 35.67
N ALA A 415 18.67 25.18 35.26
CA ALA A 415 18.67 26.58 35.68
C ALA A 415 18.47 27.44 34.43
N ASP A 416 17.44 28.30 34.44
CA ASP A 416 17.10 29.19 33.31
C ASP A 416 17.02 28.48 31.94
N GLY A 417 16.56 27.22 31.95
CA GLY A 417 16.44 26.37 30.76
C GLY A 417 17.73 25.64 30.33
N ALA A 418 18.88 25.96 30.92
CA ALA A 418 20.13 25.26 30.70
C ALA A 418 20.29 24.09 31.67
N ILE A 419 20.86 22.97 31.20
CA ILE A 419 21.17 21.81 32.04
C ILE A 419 22.40 22.15 32.88
N VAL A 420 22.23 22.25 34.20
CA VAL A 420 23.34 22.45 35.15
C VAL A 420 23.89 21.13 35.67
N ARG A 421 23.07 20.07 35.66
CA ARG A 421 23.47 18.72 36.06
C ARG A 421 22.70 17.66 35.31
N SER A 422 23.37 16.55 34.98
CA SER A 422 22.76 15.36 34.38
C SER A 422 23.26 14.12 35.10
N VAL A 423 22.34 13.28 35.60
CA VAL A 423 22.64 12.05 36.34
C VAL A 423 21.81 10.91 35.79
N GLU A 424 22.43 9.74 35.62
CA GLU A 424 21.72 8.51 35.27
C GLU A 424 21.51 7.65 36.54
N THR A 425 20.35 7.00 36.66
CA THR A 425 20.00 6.14 37.80
C THR A 425 19.10 4.99 37.36
N ASP A 426 19.20 3.85 38.03
CA ASP A 426 18.34 2.68 37.89
C ASP A 426 17.14 2.70 38.85
N ARG A 427 16.94 3.81 39.59
CA ARG A 427 15.86 3.98 40.56
C ARG A 427 14.89 5.05 40.12
N THR A 428 13.65 4.98 40.62
CA THR A 428 12.61 6.00 40.44
C THR A 428 12.78 7.23 41.34
N PHE A 429 13.97 7.41 41.94
CA PHE A 429 14.32 8.56 42.75
C PHE A 429 15.81 8.87 42.69
N LEU A 430 16.16 10.13 42.94
CA LEU A 430 17.52 10.61 43.07
C LEU A 430 17.63 11.55 44.27
N ASP A 431 18.65 11.33 45.10
CA ASP A 431 19.01 12.26 46.17
C ASP A 431 20.04 13.27 45.65
N TYR A 432 19.70 14.54 45.72
CA TYR A 432 20.52 15.68 45.32
C TYR A 432 21.11 16.34 46.58
N ALA A 433 22.43 16.25 46.71
CA ALA A 433 23.11 16.71 47.91
C ALA A 433 23.14 18.25 48.00
N VAL A 434 23.17 18.79 49.22
CA VAL A 434 23.26 20.24 49.45
C VAL A 434 24.50 20.85 48.79
N ALA A 435 25.64 20.15 48.83
CA ALA A 435 26.87 20.61 48.22
C ALA A 435 26.74 20.72 46.69
N ASP A 436 26.02 19.79 46.06
CA ASP A 436 25.74 19.82 44.63
C ASP A 436 24.78 20.96 44.28
N GLU A 437 23.75 21.18 45.10
CA GLU A 437 22.82 22.32 44.98
C GLU A 437 23.56 23.66 45.01
N ILE A 438 24.44 23.85 46.00
CA ILE A 438 25.22 25.08 46.13
C ILE A 438 26.23 25.21 44.98
N ALA A 439 26.82 24.12 44.51
CA ALA A 439 27.75 24.15 43.37
C ALA A 439 27.05 24.56 42.07
N ASP A 440 25.82 24.08 41.84
CA ASP A 440 25.09 24.32 40.60
C ASP A 440 24.38 25.69 40.59
N PHE A 441 23.87 26.16 41.74
CA PHE A 441 23.05 27.38 41.83
C PHE A 441 23.67 28.50 42.68
N GLY A 442 24.77 28.25 43.39
CA GLY A 442 25.40 29.20 44.32
C GLY A 442 24.68 29.36 45.67
N ALA A 443 23.42 28.92 45.77
CA ALA A 443 22.61 28.95 46.99
C ALA A 443 21.49 27.91 46.92
N ALA A 444 20.89 27.62 48.07
CA ALA A 444 19.72 26.74 48.16
C ALA A 444 18.50 27.38 47.45
N GLN A 445 17.79 26.59 46.66
CA GLN A 445 16.65 27.01 45.82
C GLN A 445 15.31 26.68 46.48
N SER A 446 14.31 27.56 46.37
CA SER A 446 12.94 27.22 46.80
C SER A 446 12.19 26.37 45.77
N ALA A 447 12.58 26.47 44.50
CA ALA A 447 12.02 25.71 43.40
C ALA A 447 13.11 25.28 42.43
N ILE A 448 13.01 24.06 41.90
CA ILE A 448 13.95 23.53 40.90
C ILE A 448 13.18 22.92 39.73
N THR A 449 13.63 23.23 38.52
CA THR A 449 13.12 22.58 37.31
C THR A 449 13.94 21.33 37.04
N ILE A 450 13.25 20.19 36.96
CA ILE A 450 13.86 18.92 36.55
C ILE A 450 13.25 18.43 35.25
N ARG A 451 14.05 17.68 34.50
CA ARG A 451 13.61 16.91 33.34
C ARG A 451 14.03 15.46 33.54
N VAL A 452 13.09 14.53 33.43
CA VAL A 452 13.33 13.10 33.61
C VAL A 452 12.94 12.36 32.34
N ARG A 453 13.81 11.46 31.89
CA ARG A 453 13.59 10.54 30.77
C ARG A 453 13.82 9.12 31.23
N GLN A 454 12.97 8.20 30.81
CA GLN A 454 13.29 6.77 30.85
C GLN A 454 14.25 6.45 29.70
N LEU A 455 15.27 5.64 29.98
CA LEU A 455 16.25 5.20 29.00
C LEU A 455 15.81 3.87 28.39
N GLY A 456 16.00 3.72 27.07
CA GLY A 456 15.65 2.51 26.34
C GLY A 456 16.83 1.91 25.59
N LEU A 457 16.72 0.65 25.19
CA LEU A 457 17.76 -0.03 24.41
C LEU A 457 17.79 0.48 22.96
N SER A 458 16.63 0.52 22.30
CA SER A 458 16.53 0.92 20.89
C SER A 458 16.54 2.44 20.71
N VAL A 459 15.90 3.16 21.63
CA VAL A 459 15.85 4.61 21.67
C VAL A 459 16.39 5.05 23.01
N ARG A 460 17.64 5.55 23.02
CA ARG A 460 18.35 5.89 24.24
C ARG A 460 17.55 6.83 25.13
N ASP A 461 17.08 7.94 24.56
CA ASP A 461 16.36 8.97 25.31
C ASP A 461 14.86 8.87 25.02
N GLY A 462 14.09 8.46 26.04
CA GLY A 462 12.63 8.48 26.01
C GLY A 462 12.04 9.88 25.96
N VAL A 463 10.71 9.95 25.90
CA VAL A 463 9.97 11.21 26.02
C VAL A 463 10.27 11.85 27.38
N ALA A 464 10.49 13.16 27.39
CA ALA A 464 10.82 13.88 28.62
C ALA A 464 9.57 14.26 29.40
N ALA A 465 9.60 14.01 30.70
CA ALA A 465 8.75 14.70 31.66
C ALA A 465 9.53 15.88 32.25
N GLN A 466 9.00 17.10 32.13
CA GLN A 466 9.63 18.29 32.71
C GLN A 466 8.66 18.97 33.67
N ARG A 467 9.17 19.36 34.84
CA ARG A 467 8.36 20.08 35.84
C ARG A 467 9.23 20.96 36.73
N THR A 468 8.74 22.15 37.04
CA THR A 468 9.24 22.98 38.15
C THR A 468 8.59 22.51 39.44
N LEU A 469 9.44 22.14 40.40
CA LEU A 469 9.05 21.56 41.69
C LEU A 469 9.33 22.57 42.79
N GLU A 470 8.30 22.91 43.56
CA GLU A 470 8.45 23.60 44.85
C GLU A 470 8.95 22.59 45.89
N LEU A 471 9.94 22.97 46.72
CA LEU A 471 10.79 22.05 47.49
C LEU A 471 10.55 22.00 49.00
#